data_AF-C5L5J8-F1
#
_entry.id   AF-C5L5J8-F1
#
_cell.length_a   1.000
_cell.length_b   1.000
_cell.length_c   1.000
_cell.angle_alpha   90.00
_cell.angle_beta   90.00
_cell.angle_gamma   90.00
#
_symmetry.space_group_name_H-M   'P 1'
#
loop_
_entity.id
_entity.type
_entity.pdbx_description
1 polymer ?
#
loop_
_entity_poly.entity_id
_entity_poly.type
_entity_poly.pdbx_seq_one_letter_code
_entity_poly.pdbx_strand_id
1 'polypeptide(L)' 'DLVYWYHGPGRIKLNAKWVGPYRVVEVYPTRVILRIENLKTKQSHYVHANALKFANVRQ' A
#
# COMPACT_ATOMS: atom_id res chain seq x y z
N ASP A 1 9.18 5.66 -0.06
CA ASP A 1 9.57 4.23 0.01
C ASP A 1 8.79 3.36 -0.97
N LEU A 2 9.31 2.18 -1.30
CA LEU A 2 8.59 1.15 -2.06
C LEU A 2 7.73 0.32 -1.10
N VAL A 3 6.46 0.13 -1.46
CA VAL A 3 5.48 -0.60 -0.66
C VAL A 3 4.69 -1.57 -1.52
N TYR A 4 4.26 -2.67 -0.90
CA TYR A 4 3.24 -3.55 -1.42
C TYR A 4 1.94 -3.28 -0.68
N TRP A 5 0.84 -3.16 -1.41
CA TRP A 5 -0.49 -2.93 -0.87
C TRP A 5 -1.26 -4.25 -0.80
N TYR A 6 -1.85 -4.53 0.36
CA TYR A 6 -2.75 -5.67 0.56
C TYR A 6 -4.09 -5.42 -0.13
N HIS A 7 -4.28 -6.04 -1.29
CA HIS A 7 -5.53 -5.98 -2.04
C HIS A 7 -6.36 -7.23 -1.70
N GLY A 8 -7.35 -7.06 -0.82
CA GLY A 8 -8.25 -8.14 -0.39
C GLY A 8 -9.70 -7.67 -0.34
N PRO A 9 -10.68 -8.53 -0.74
CA PRO A 9 -12.09 -8.22 -0.55
C PRO A 9 -12.36 -8.16 0.95
N GLY A 10 -12.93 -7.03 1.42
CA GLY A 10 -12.97 -6.59 2.81
C GLY A 10 -13.64 -7.50 3.86
N ARG A 11 -13.89 -8.78 3.61
CA ARG A 11 -14.36 -9.76 4.63
C ARG A 11 -13.87 -11.20 4.45
N ILE A 12 -13.19 -11.56 3.35
CA ILE A 12 -12.82 -12.96 3.07
C ILE A 12 -11.32 -13.04 2.77
N LYS A 13 -10.54 -13.48 3.77
CA LYS A 13 -9.07 -13.64 3.71
C LYS A 13 -8.59 -14.69 2.70
N LEU A 14 -9.49 -15.46 2.07
CA LEU A 14 -9.13 -16.62 1.24
C LEU A 14 -8.42 -16.27 -0.08
N ASN A 15 -8.39 -15.00 -0.52
CA ASN A 15 -7.77 -14.61 -1.80
C ASN A 15 -7.03 -13.26 -1.77
N ALA A 16 -6.70 -12.76 -0.60
CA ALA A 16 -6.03 -11.47 -0.49
C ALA A 16 -4.54 -11.60 -0.80
N LYS A 17 -4.04 -10.76 -1.72
CA LYS A 17 -2.66 -10.78 -2.20
C LYS A 17 -1.99 -9.44 -1.99
N TRP A 18 -0.69 -9.46 -1.72
CA TRP A 18 0.15 -8.27 -1.75
C TRP A 18 0.39 -7.88 -3.22
N VAL A 19 -0.10 -6.71 -3.60
CA VAL A 19 0.02 -6.16 -4.95
C VAL A 19 1.06 -5.05 -4.92
N GLY A 20 1.86 -4.93 -5.98
CA GLY A 20 2.88 -3.89 -6.09
C GLY A 20 3.90 -4.19 -7.18
N PRO A 21 5.02 -3.43 -7.22
CA PRO A 21 5.42 -2.39 -6.27
C PRO A 21 4.72 -1.04 -6.48
N TYR A 22 4.39 -0.37 -5.38
CA TYR A 22 3.92 1.01 -5.34
C TYR A 22 4.98 1.92 -4.71
N ARG A 23 4.96 3.21 -5.06
CA ARG A 23 5.77 4.25 -4.42
C ARG A 23 4.89 5.07 -3.49
N VAL A 24 5.34 5.31 -2.26
CA VAL A 24 4.71 6.30 -1.37
C VAL A 24 4.98 7.69 -1.93
N VAL A 25 3.91 8.44 -2.19
CA VAL A 25 3.96 9.83 -2.70
C VAL A 25 3.72 10.82 -1.57
N GLU A 26 2.78 10.52 -0.67
CA GLU A 26 2.39 11.42 0.41
C GLU A 26 1.95 10.62 1.65
N VAL A 27 2.18 11.17 2.84
CA VAL A 27 1.85 10.55 4.12
C VAL A 27 0.98 11.53 4.92
N TYR A 28 -0.20 11.07 5.34
CA TYR A 28 -1.11 11.81 6.21
C TYR A 28 -1.06 11.20 7.62
N PRO A 29 -0.12 11.61 8.48
CA PRO A 29 0.13 10.95 9.77
C PRO A 29 -1.07 11.03 10.71
N THR A 30 -1.86 12.10 10.65
CA THR A 30 -3.06 12.30 11.48
C THR A 30 -4.17 11.27 11.22
N ARG A 31 -4.18 10.64 10.05
CA ARG A 31 -5.19 9.64 9.66
C ARG A 31 -4.59 8.26 9.44
N VAL A 32 -3.27 8.12 9.57
CA VAL A 32 -2.54 6.89 9.26
C VAL A 32 -2.83 6.40 7.81
N ILE A 33 -3.05 7.35 6.90
CA ILE A 33 -3.32 7.10 5.47
C ILE A 33 -2.10 7.54 4.66
N LEU A 34 -1.73 6.76 3.66
CA LEU A 34 -0.70 7.09 2.69
C LEU A 34 -1.31 7.17 1.29
N ARG A 35 -0.86 8.14 0.50
CA ARG A 35 -1.08 8.17 -0.94
C ARG A 35 0.05 7.40 -1.61
N ILE A 36 -0.29 6.30 -2.25
CA ILE A 36 0.64 5.44 -2.98
C ILE A 36 0.37 5.52 -4.48
N GLU A 37 1.41 5.41 -5.30
CA GLU A 37 1.31 5.41 -6.76
C GLU A 37 1.84 4.10 -7.34
N ASN A 38 1.08 3.49 -8.24
CA ASN A 38 1.51 2.32 -8.99
C ASN A 38 2.59 2.72 -9.99
N LEU A 39 3.75 2.07 -9.93
CA LEU A 39 4.88 2.43 -10.79
C LEU A 39 4.64 2.18 -12.29
N LYS A 40 3.80 1.19 -12.63
CA LYS A 40 3.48 0.83 -14.02
C LYS A 40 2.34 1.65 -14.59
N THR A 41 1.24 1.78 -13.84
CA THR A 41 0.00 2.40 -14.35
C THR A 41 -0.12 3.88 -14.00
N LYS A 42 0.76 4.42 -13.15
CA LYS A 42 0.68 5.79 -12.60
C LYS A 42 -0.62 6.10 -11.85
N GLN A 43 -1.40 5.08 -11.51
CA GLN A 43 -2.61 5.25 -10.70
C GLN A 43 -2.24 5.49 -9.24
N SER A 44 -2.91 6.47 -8.63
CA SER A 44 -2.77 6.81 -7.20
C SER A 44 -3.89 6.18 -6.38
N HIS A 45 -3.56 5.70 -5.17
CA HIS A 45 -4.52 5.18 -4.20
C HIS A 45 -4.26 5.75 -2.81
N TYR A 46 -5.32 5.99 -2.05
CA TYR A 46 -5.24 6.33 -0.62
C TYR A 46 -5.48 5.05 0.18
N VAL A 47 -4.49 4.66 0.98
CA VAL A 47 -4.48 3.37 1.67
C VAL A 47 -4.05 3.57 3.12
N HIS A 48 -4.68 2.84 4.04
CA HIS A 48 -4.29 2.83 5.44
C HIS A 48 -2.91 2.17 5.62
N ALA A 49 -2.05 2.72 6.47
CA ALA A 49 -0.67 2.22 6.66
C ALA A 49 -0.62 0.72 7.01
N ASN A 50 -1.60 0.25 7.80
CA ASN A 50 -1.73 -1.16 8.20
C ASN A 50 -1.97 -2.12 7.02
N ALA A 51 -2.42 -1.62 5.87
CA ALA A 51 -2.60 -2.40 4.65
C ALA A 51 -1.37 -2.35 3.73
N LEU A 52 -0.24 -1.79 4.20
CA LEU A 52 0.99 -1.65 3.44
C LEU A 52 2.11 -2.48 4.08
N LYS A 53 2.95 -3.06 3.22
CA LYS A 53 4.22 -3.69 3.60
C LYS A 53 5.36 -3.00 2.89
N PHE A 54 6.31 -2.44 3.63
CA PHE A 54 7.50 -1.81 3.06
C PHE A 54 8.42 -2.87 2.43
N ALA A 55 8.91 -2.60 1.22
CA ALA A 55 9.81 -3.49 0.50
C ALA A 55 11.22 -3.49 1.09
N ASN A 56 11.65 -2.36 1.66
CA ASN A 56 12.91 -2.23 2.39
C ASN A 56 12.63 -2.07 3.88
N VAL A 57 12.64 -3.17 4.63
CA VAL A 57 12.73 -3.13 6.09
C VAL A 57 14.13 -3.59 6.46
N ARG A 58 15.04 -2.66 6.78
CA ARG A 58 16.15 -3.00 7.69
C ARG A 58 15.50 -3.07 9.07
N GLN A 59 15.41 -4.28 9.62
CA GLN A 59 14.98 -4.49 11.01
C GLN A 59 15.92 -3.78 11.97
#